data_AF-Q3LWI6-F1
#
_entry.id   AF-Q3LWI6-F1
#
_cell.length_a   1.000
_cell.length_b   1.000
_cell.length_c   1.000
_cell.angle_alpha   90.00
_cell.angle_beta   90.00
_cell.angle_gamma   90.00
#
_symmetry.space_group_name_H-M   'P 1'
#
loop_
_entity.id
_entity.type
_entity.pdbx_description
1 polymer ?
#
loop_
_entity_poly.entity_id
_entity_poly.type
_entity_poly.pdbx_seq_one_letter_code
_entity_poly.pdbx_strand_id
1 'polypeptide(L)'
;MGKSFLKHNSKSLIRIKKKWRKPIGIDSKIRKRTKGAPKTPKIGYGSSKRIKSLNATGLKTIHVFNLNDIKSSIILKRSYSYCLSKNISLKNKKLIRYFSNQVYQK
;
A
#
# COMPACT_ATOMS: atom_id res chain seq x y z
N MET A 1 -5.58 -6.27 10.70
CA MET A 1 -5.70 -4.83 10.35
C MET A 1 -5.00 -3.99 11.42
N GLY A 2 -3.83 -3.42 11.13
CA GLY A 2 -3.14 -2.54 12.09
C GLY A 2 -3.85 -1.18 12.20
N LYS A 3 -3.96 -0.63 13.41
CA LYS A 3 -4.44 0.75 13.60
C LYS A 3 -3.52 1.73 12.85
N SER A 4 -4.11 2.63 12.07
CA SER A 4 -3.36 3.65 11.33
C SER A 4 -2.79 4.71 12.28
N PHE A 5 -1.58 5.17 11.97
CA PHE A 5 -0.93 6.26 12.70
C PHE A 5 -1.46 7.60 12.17
N LEU A 6 -2.33 8.24 12.96
CA LEU A 6 -2.97 9.51 12.60
C LEU A 6 -2.25 10.69 13.25
N LYS A 7 -2.29 11.86 12.58
CA LYS A 7 -1.80 13.12 13.17
C LYS A 7 -2.64 13.52 14.40
N HIS A 8 -1.99 14.08 15.40
CA HIS A 8 -2.68 14.63 16.58
C HIS A 8 -3.78 15.62 16.17
N ASN A 9 -4.94 15.53 16.82
CA ASN A 9 -6.15 16.34 16.58
C ASN A 9 -6.79 16.23 15.18
N SER A 10 -6.32 15.31 14.32
CA SER A 10 -6.94 15.10 12.99
C SER A 10 -8.34 14.48 13.03
N LYS A 11 -8.81 14.03 14.21
CA LYS A 11 -10.16 13.53 14.40
C LYS A 11 -11.14 14.66 14.74
N SER A 12 -10.67 15.67 15.46
CA SER A 12 -11.50 16.77 15.98
C SER A 12 -11.46 18.01 15.09
N LEU A 13 -10.38 18.22 14.33
CA LEU A 13 -10.18 19.43 13.53
C LEU A 13 -10.10 19.09 12.04
N ILE A 14 -11.06 19.61 11.26
CA ILE A 14 -11.16 19.38 9.80
C ILE A 14 -9.91 19.91 9.07
N ARG A 15 -9.36 21.05 9.50
CA ARG A 15 -8.13 21.63 8.92
C ARG A 15 -6.91 20.70 9.03
N ILE A 16 -6.92 19.75 9.96
CA ILE A 16 -5.79 18.85 10.22
C ILE A 16 -5.98 17.55 9.43
N LYS A 17 -5.20 17.40 8.35
CA LYS A 17 -5.17 16.17 7.54
C LYS A 17 -4.71 14.97 8.39
N LYS A 18 -5.28 13.80 8.09
CA LYS A 18 -5.05 12.51 8.80
C LYS A 18 -3.63 11.92 8.62
N LYS A 19 -2.79 12.47 7.74
CA LYS A 19 -1.42 11.98 7.47
C LYS A 19 -0.52 12.20 8.68
N TRP A 20 0.20 11.15 9.11
CA TRP A 20 1.12 11.20 10.25
C TRP A 20 2.10 12.39 10.19
N ARG A 21 2.30 13.04 11.33
CA ARG A 21 3.36 14.04 11.57
C ARG A 21 3.89 13.83 12.98
N LYS A 22 5.21 13.89 13.17
CA LYS A 22 5.85 13.77 14.48
C LYS A 22 5.46 14.99 15.35
N PRO A 23 4.94 14.80 16.58
CA PRO A 23 4.66 15.91 17.48
C PRO A 23 5.97 16.51 18.02
N ILE A 24 6.07 17.84 18.02
CA ILE A 24 7.29 18.58 18.42
C ILE A 24 7.09 19.31 19.75
N GLY A 25 5.88 19.77 20.07
CA GLY A 25 5.60 20.61 21.23
C GLY A 25 6.07 20.04 22.57
N ILE A 26 6.53 20.94 23.45
CA ILE A 26 7.13 20.61 24.75
C ILE A 26 6.18 19.81 25.64
N ASP A 27 4.88 20.12 25.65
CA ASP A 27 3.88 19.45 26.49
C ASP A 27 3.03 18.39 25.79
N SER A 28 3.44 17.98 24.59
CA SER A 28 2.71 16.96 23.86
C SER A 28 2.78 15.62 24.59
N LYS A 29 1.61 15.17 25.10
CA LYS A 29 1.41 13.82 25.69
C LYS A 29 1.86 12.70 24.75
N ILE A 30 1.65 12.86 23.44
CA ILE A 30 2.08 11.90 22.41
C ILE A 30 3.61 11.87 22.29
N ARG A 31 4.27 13.03 22.35
CA ARG A 31 5.74 13.12 22.33
C ARG A 31 6.35 12.50 23.59
N LYS A 32 5.79 12.83 24.76
CA LYS A 32 6.17 12.26 26.07
C LYS A 32 5.76 10.78 26.24
N ARG A 33 4.94 10.24 25.32
CA ARG A 33 4.42 8.85 25.32
C ARG A 33 3.71 8.47 26.62
N THR A 34 2.92 9.38 27.17
CA THR A 34 2.15 9.14 28.41
C THR A 34 1.09 8.06 28.19
N LYS A 35 0.71 7.34 29.26
CA LYS A 35 -0.37 6.36 29.24
C LYS A 35 -1.66 6.97 28.65
N GLY A 36 -2.37 6.20 27.82
CA GLY A 36 -3.59 6.64 27.14
C GLY A 36 -3.38 7.49 25.87
N ALA A 37 -2.17 8.00 25.61
CA ALA A 37 -1.89 8.70 24.35
C ALA A 37 -1.77 7.70 23.17
N PRO A 38 -2.14 8.11 21.94
CA PRO A 38 -1.99 7.25 20.76
C PRO A 38 -0.52 6.88 20.51
N LYS A 39 -0.29 5.66 20.02
CA LYS A 39 1.03 5.13 19.71
C LYS A 39 1.69 5.93 18.58
N THR A 40 3.01 6.12 18.69
CA THR A 40 3.87 6.70 17.65
C THR A 40 4.46 5.58 16.79
N PRO A 41 4.70 5.79 15.48
CA PRO A 41 5.37 4.82 14.64
C PRO A 41 6.82 4.64 15.11
N LYS A 42 7.28 3.40 15.11
CA LYS A 42 8.63 2.93 15.50
C LYS A 42 9.05 1.79 14.59
N ILE A 43 10.34 1.51 14.50
CA ILE A 43 10.89 0.41 13.68
C ILE A 43 10.31 -0.96 14.06
N GLY A 44 9.99 -1.19 15.34
CA GLY A 44 9.44 -2.45 15.83
C GLY A 44 8.05 -2.82 15.31
N TYR A 45 7.34 -1.92 14.60
CA TYR A 45 6.09 -2.27 13.91
C TYR A 45 6.30 -2.83 12.50
N GLY A 46 7.54 -2.89 12.01
CA GLY A 46 7.85 -3.41 10.68
C GLY A 46 7.49 -4.89 10.53
N SER A 47 6.87 -5.25 9.41
CA SER A 47 6.62 -6.65 9.05
C SER A 47 7.93 -7.36 8.67
N SER A 48 7.95 -8.69 8.82
CA SER A 48 9.10 -9.52 8.45
C SER A 48 9.45 -9.35 6.98
N LYS A 49 10.74 -9.44 6.62
CA LYS A 49 11.22 -9.26 5.24
C LYS A 49 10.54 -10.21 4.24
N ARG A 50 10.16 -11.42 4.69
CA ARG A 50 9.49 -12.44 3.87
C ARG A 50 8.08 -12.03 3.46
N ILE A 51 7.33 -11.40 4.37
CA ILE A 51 5.90 -11.05 4.17
C ILE A 51 5.73 -9.58 3.72
N LYS A 52 6.75 -8.75 3.92
CA LYS A 52 6.74 -7.34 3.52
C LYS A 52 6.42 -7.21 2.02
N SER A 53 5.49 -6.32 1.71
CA SER A 53 5.01 -6.01 0.35
C SER A 53 4.18 -7.12 -0.33
N LEU A 54 3.81 -8.19 0.38
CA LEU A 54 2.83 -9.15 -0.11
C LEU A 54 1.41 -8.63 0.09
N ASN A 55 0.54 -8.96 -0.87
CA ASN A 55 -0.90 -8.77 -0.76
C ASN A 55 -1.56 -9.87 0.07
N ALA A 56 -2.87 -9.73 0.28
CA ALA A 56 -3.70 -10.77 0.90
C ALA A 56 -3.60 -12.14 0.19
N THR A 57 -3.33 -12.15 -1.12
CA THR A 57 -3.13 -13.38 -1.91
C THR A 57 -1.72 -13.97 -1.78
N GLY A 58 -0.81 -13.33 -1.04
CA GLY A 58 0.58 -13.77 -0.92
C GLY A 58 1.49 -13.38 -2.09
N LEU A 59 0.98 -12.60 -3.06
CA LEU A 59 1.75 -12.12 -4.23
C LEU A 59 2.17 -10.66 -4.05
N LYS A 60 3.25 -10.24 -4.71
CA LYS A 60 3.65 -8.83 -4.79
C LYS A 60 2.85 -8.09 -5.88
N THR A 61 2.53 -6.81 -5.69
CA THR A 61 1.85 -6.02 -6.73
C THR A 61 2.81 -5.46 -7.76
N ILE A 62 2.45 -5.57 -9.04
CA ILE A 62 3.05 -4.79 -10.14
C ILE A 62 1.97 -3.88 -10.71
N HIS A 63 2.30 -2.60 -10.87
CA HIS A 63 1.45 -1.67 -11.60
C HIS A 63 1.66 -1.82 -13.10
N VAL A 64 0.59 -2.12 -13.83
CA VAL A 64 0.60 -2.33 -15.28
C VAL A 64 -0.01 -1.11 -15.95
N PHE A 65 0.66 -0.57 -16.96
CA PHE A 65 0.23 0.55 -17.80
C PHE A 65 -0.04 0.12 -19.24
N ASN A 66 0.72 -0.85 -19.73
CA ASN A 66 0.65 -1.33 -21.11
C ASN A 66 0.78 -2.87 -21.18
N LEU A 67 0.71 -3.42 -22.40
CA LEU A 67 0.89 -4.87 -22.62
C LEU A 67 2.35 -5.33 -22.44
N ASN A 68 3.32 -4.45 -22.67
CA ASN A 68 4.74 -4.78 -22.54
C ASN A 68 5.13 -5.04 -21.08
N ASP A 69 4.52 -4.34 -20.12
CA ASP A 69 4.71 -4.57 -18.68
C ASP A 69 4.28 -5.98 -18.25
N ILE A 70 3.29 -6.55 -18.95
CA ILE A 70 2.84 -7.93 -18.72
C ILE A 70 3.83 -8.89 -19.36
N LYS A 71 4.24 -8.62 -20.60
CA LYS A 71 5.21 -9.46 -21.32
C LYS A 71 6.53 -9.60 -20.55
N SER A 72 7.04 -8.52 -19.98
CA SER A 72 8.27 -8.54 -19.18
C SER A 72 8.11 -9.32 -17.87
N SER A 73 6.89 -9.43 -17.33
CA SER A 73 6.61 -10.10 -16.07
C SER A 73 6.13 -11.56 -16.21
N ILE A 74 6.02 -12.09 -17.44
CA ILE A 74 5.61 -13.48 -17.73
C ILE A 74 6.42 -14.49 -16.93
N ILE A 75 7.74 -14.29 -16.86
CA ILE A 75 8.68 -15.19 -16.17
C ILE A 75 8.35 -15.30 -14.67
N LEU A 76 7.82 -14.22 -14.08
CA LEU A 76 7.59 -14.09 -12.64
C LEU A 76 6.11 -14.27 -12.26
N LYS A 77 5.30 -14.90 -13.12
CA LYS A 77 3.83 -15.01 -12.97
C LYS A 77 3.33 -15.60 -11.64
N ARG A 78 4.13 -16.45 -10.98
CA ARG A 78 3.80 -17.08 -9.68
C ARG A 78 4.03 -16.18 -8.47
N SER A 79 4.81 -15.11 -8.62
CA SER A 79 5.25 -14.26 -7.49
C SER A 79 4.54 -12.92 -7.46
N TYR A 80 3.93 -12.52 -8.58
CA TYR A 80 3.34 -11.20 -8.75
C TYR A 80 1.88 -11.26 -9.18
N SER A 81 1.12 -10.26 -8.71
CA SER A 81 -0.24 -9.95 -9.13
C SER A 81 -0.25 -8.60 -9.84
N TYR A 82 -1.07 -8.47 -10.88
CA TYR A 82 -1.15 -7.25 -11.68
C TYR A 82 -2.22 -6.28 -11.15
N CYS A 83 -1.84 -5.03 -10.91
CA CYS A 83 -2.74 -3.92 -10.63
C CYS A 83 -2.79 -2.99 -11.85
N LEU A 84 -3.93 -2.95 -12.53
CA LEU A 84 -4.14 -2.04 -13.66
C LEU A 84 -4.11 -0.58 -13.19
N SER A 85 -3.33 0.25 -13.90
CA SER A 85 -3.30 1.68 -13.64
C SER A 85 -4.65 2.34 -13.94
N LYS A 86 -5.00 3.38 -13.16
CA LYS A 86 -6.25 4.14 -13.32
C LYS A 86 -6.32 4.79 -14.70
N ASN A 87 -5.19 5.26 -15.21
CA ASN A 87 -5.07 6.12 -16.39
C ASN A 87 -5.25 5.37 -17.74
N ILE A 88 -5.44 4.05 -17.72
CA ILE A 88 -5.64 3.25 -18.94
C ILE A 88 -7.09 3.34 -19.38
N SER A 89 -7.30 3.51 -20.69
CA SER A 89 -8.61 3.46 -21.32
C SER A 89 -9.30 2.09 -21.13
N LEU A 90 -10.64 2.08 -21.16
CA LEU A 90 -11.43 0.85 -21.00
C LEU A 90 -11.09 -0.20 -22.08
N LYS A 91 -10.87 0.22 -23.33
CA LYS A 91 -10.48 -0.65 -24.44
C LYS A 91 -9.17 -1.39 -24.14
N ASN A 92 -8.15 -0.66 -23.70
CA ASN A 92 -6.84 -1.23 -23.40
C ASN A 92 -6.88 -2.13 -22.15
N LYS A 93 -7.70 -1.80 -21.13
CA LYS A 93 -7.92 -2.67 -19.97
C LYS A 93 -8.52 -4.03 -20.36
N LYS A 94 -9.50 -4.06 -21.28
CA LYS A 94 -10.08 -5.31 -21.80
C LYS A 94 -9.04 -6.15 -22.52
N LEU A 95 -8.25 -5.51 -23.39
CA LEU A 95 -7.17 -6.17 -24.14
C LEU A 95 -6.12 -6.80 -23.20
N ILE A 96 -5.68 -6.03 -22.20
CA ILE A 96 -4.76 -6.50 -21.16
C ILE A 96 -5.33 -7.69 -20.39
N ARG A 97 -6.60 -7.62 -19.96
CA ARG A 97 -7.25 -8.72 -19.24
C ARG A 97 -7.33 -9.99 -20.10
N TYR A 98 -7.71 -9.86 -21.36
CA TYR A 98 -7.76 -10.98 -22.30
C TYR A 98 -6.38 -11.63 -22.46
N PHE A 99 -5.33 -10.83 -22.72
CA PHE A 99 -3.96 -11.31 -22.84
C PHE A 99 -3.48 -12.00 -21.56
N SER A 100 -3.75 -11.41 -20.39
CA SER A 100 -3.41 -12.00 -19.10
C SER A 100 -4.02 -13.39 -18.93
N ASN A 101 -5.32 -13.56 -19.24
CA ASN A 101 -5.98 -14.86 -19.10
C ASN A 101 -5.32 -15.95 -19.96
N GLN A 102 -4.92 -15.62 -21.19
CA GLN A 102 -4.23 -16.55 -22.09
C GLN A 102 -2.87 -17.00 -21.51
N VAL A 103 -2.12 -16.09 -20.89
CA VAL A 103 -0.82 -16.39 -20.26
C VAL A 103 -0.93 -17.31 -19.04
N TYR A 104 -2.06 -17.26 -18.32
CA TYR A 104 -2.30 -18.10 -17.14
C TYR A 104 -2.97 -19.44 -17.46
N GLN A 105 -3.64 -19.57 -18.61
CA GLN A 105 -4.24 -20.82 -19.07
C GLN A 105 -3.23 -21.81 -19.68
N LYS A 106 -2.02 -21.34 -20.02
CA LYS A 106 -0.85 -22.14 -20.39
C LYS A 106 0.11 -22.32 -19.21
#